data_AF-A0A2N9DWH8-F1
#
_entry.id   AF-A0A2N9DWH8-F1
#
_cell.length_a   1.000
_cell.length_b   1.000
_cell.length_c   1.000
_cell.angle_alpha   90.00
_cell.angle_beta   90.00
_cell.angle_gamma   90.00
#
_symmetry.space_group_name_H-M   'P 1'
#
loop_
_entity.id
_entity.type
_entity.pdbx_description
1 polymer ?
#
loop_
_entity_poly.entity_id
_entity_poly.type
_entity_poly.pdbx_seq_one_letter_code
_entity_poly.pdbx_strand_id
1 'polypeptide(L)' 'MKHKFAKGFVIGTISTVGAIAGSLLAFKKTVVDPIEEKESQIEDNRRRANRKSHAAHQG' A
#
# COMPACT_ATOMS: atom_id res chain seq x y z
N MET A 1 -32.80 27.30 11.40
CA MET A 1 -32.82 25.88 10.94
C MET A 1 -31.85 25.62 9.77
N LYS A 2 -31.95 26.33 8.64
CA LYS A 2 -31.19 26.06 7.38
C LYS A 2 -29.66 25.98 7.54
N HIS A 3 -29.05 26.85 8.34
CA HIS A 3 -27.59 26.86 8.56
C HIS A 3 -27.06 25.68 9.38
N LYS A 4 -27.88 25.10 10.27
CA LYS A 4 -27.48 23.94 11.08
C LYS A 4 -27.43 22.66 10.23
N PHE A 5 -28.41 22.50 9.33
CA PHE A 5 -28.44 21.40 8.38
C PHE A 5 -27.28 21.47 7.39
N ALA A 6 -27.05 22.62 6.76
CA ALA A 6 -25.94 22.79 5.83
C ALA A 6 -24.58 22.50 6.48
N LYS A 7 -24.37 22.98 7.73
CA LYS A 7 -23.15 22.68 8.50
C LYS A 7 -22.99 21.19 8.79
N GLY A 8 -24.06 20.52 9.22
CA GLY A 8 -24.04 19.07 9.48
C GLY A 8 -23.77 18.26 8.21
N PHE A 9 -24.37 18.66 7.08
CA PHE A 9 -24.15 18.03 5.79
C PHE A 9 -22.69 18.13 5.33
N VAL A 10 -22.09 19.32 5.40
CA VAL A 10 -20.68 19.53 5.02
C VAL A 10 -19.74 18.68 5.89
N ILE A 11 -19.96 18.65 7.21
CA ILE A 11 -19.18 17.82 8.13
C ILE A 11 -19.34 16.34 7.77
N GLY A 12 -20.57 15.88 7.55
CA GLY A 12 -20.86 14.50 7.15
C GLY A 12 -20.14 14.10 5.87
N THR A 13 -20.19 14.94 4.83
CA THR A 13 -19.50 14.69 3.56
C THR A 13 -17.99 14.59 3.75
N ILE A 14 -17.37 15.50 4.50
CA ILE A 14 -15.93 15.46 4.79
C ILE A 14 -15.58 14.18 5.56
N SER A 15 -16.38 13.80 6.55
CA SER A 15 -16.18 12.57 7.31
C SER A 15 -16.24 11.33 6.43
N THR A 16 -17.21 11.24 5.51
CA THR A 16 -17.32 10.11 4.58
C THR A 16 -16.14 10.03 3.63
N VAL A 17 -15.73 11.15 3.03
CA VAL A 17 -14.55 11.21 2.16
C VAL A 17 -13.28 10.83 2.92
N GLY A 18 -13.13 11.34 4.14
CA GLY A 18 -12.00 11.00 5.01
C GLY A 18 -11.97 9.52 5.37
N ALA A 19 -13.12 8.91 5.64
CA ALA A 19 -13.23 7.48 5.92
C ALA A 19 -12.84 6.62 4.72
N ILE A 20 -13.28 6.98 3.51
CA ILE A 20 -12.92 6.27 2.27
C ILE A 20 -11.42 6.41 1.99
N ALA A 21 -10.88 7.62 2.08
CA ALA A 21 -9.44 7.84 1.87
C ALA A 21 -8.61 7.08 2.91
N GLY A 22 -9.03 7.12 4.18
CA GLY A 22 -8.38 6.41 5.27
C GLY A 22 -8.41 4.89 5.08
N SER A 23 -9.54 4.32 4.65
CA SER A 23 -9.66 2.88 4.43
C SER A 23 -8.81 2.39 3.26
N LEU A 24 -8.74 3.15 2.17
CA LEU A 24 -7.88 2.82 1.03
C LEU A 24 -6.39 2.86 1.40
N LEU A 25 -5.96 3.89 2.13
CA LEU A 25 -4.57 3.99 2.59
C LEU A 25 -4.21 2.89 3.59
N ALA A 26 -5.12 2.57 4.51
CA ALA A 26 -4.92 1.47 5.45
C ALA A 26 -4.82 0.14 4.72
N PHE A 27 -5.73 -0.16 3.79
CA PHE A 27 -5.72 -1.39 3.00
C PHE A 27 -4.45 -1.54 2.16
N LYS A 28 -4.00 -0.45 1.53
CA LYS A 28 -2.73 -0.45 0.79
C LYS A 28 -1.58 -0.89 1.69
N LYS A 29 -1.46 -0.27 2.87
CA LYS A 29 -0.35 -0.53 3.79
C LYS A 29 -0.41 -1.91 4.47
N THR A 30 -1.61 -2.41 4.75
CA THR A 30 -1.77 -3.67 5.48
C THR A 30 -1.83 -4.90 4.59
N VAL A 31 -2.24 -4.75 3.33
CA VAL A 31 -2.45 -5.88 2.42
C VAL A 31 -1.57 -5.79 1.18
N VAL A 32 -1.54 -4.64 0.50
CA VAL A 32 -0.84 -4.53 -0.79
C VAL A 32 0.67 -4.47 -0.62
N ASP A 33 1.16 -3.50 0.16
CA ASP A 33 2.59 -3.29 0.43
C ASP A 33 3.29 -4.59 0.92
N PRO A 34 2.75 -5.40 1.86
CA PRO A 34 3.42 -6.62 2.28
C PRO A 34 3.49 -7.69 1.19
N ILE A 35 2.52 -7.75 0.27
CA ILE A 35 2.58 -8.70 -0.86
C ILE A 35 3.69 -8.27 -1.82
N GLU A 36 3.71 -7.00 -2.20
CA GLU A 36 4.68 -6.43 -3.13
C GLU A 36 6.12 -6.53 -2.57
N GLU A 37 6.30 -6.29 -1.28
CA GLU A 37 7.59 -6.46 -0.62
C GLU A 37 8.07 -7.92 -0.62
N LYS A 38 7.16 -8.89 -0.42
CA LYS A 38 7.53 -10.32 -0.50
C LYS A 38 7.93 -10.72 -1.92
N GLU A 39 7.21 -10.25 -2.92
CA GLU A 39 7.54 -10.48 -4.33
C GLU A 39 8.91 -9.88 -4.68
N SER A 40 9.16 -8.64 -4.25
CA SER A 40 10.46 -7.98 -4.44
C SER A 40 11.59 -8.75 -3.76
N GLN A 41 11.38 -9.25 -2.54
CA GLN A 41 12.39 -10.04 -1.81
C GLN A 41 12.72 -11.34 -2.55
N ILE A 42 11.72 -12.02 -3.13
CA ILE A 42 11.92 -13.24 -3.91
C ILE A 42 12.75 -12.95 -5.17
N GLU A 43 12.40 -11.89 -5.90
CA GLU A 43 13.13 -11.52 -7.12
C GLU A 43 14.59 -11.15 -6.82
N ASP A 44 14.83 -10.37 -5.76
CA ASP A 44 16.17 -10.02 -5.33
C ASP A 44 17.00 -11.24 -4.92
N ASN A 45 16.38 -12.18 -4.22
CA ASN A 45 17.03 -13.44 -3.85
C ASN A 45 17.36 -14.27 -5.09
N ARG A 46 16.45 -14.36 -6.07
CA ARG A 46 16.69 -15.03 -7.35
C ARG A 46 17.85 -14.40 -8.11
N ARG A 47 17.87 -13.06 -8.20
CA ARG A 47 18.95 -12.31 -8.84
C ARG A 47 20.30 -12.55 -8.17
N ARG A 48 20.33 -12.54 -6.83
CA ARG A 48 21.54 -12.84 -6.04
C ARG A 48 22.01 -14.29 -6.23
N ALA A 49 21.08 -15.24 -6.26
CA ALA A 49 21.38 -16.65 -6.48
C ALA A 49 22.00 -16.88 -7.87
N ASN A 50 21.39 -16.32 -8.92
CA ASN A 50 21.93 -16.40 -10.28
C ASN A 50 23.34 -15.80 -10.37
N ARG A 51 23.56 -14.63 -9.75
CA ARG A 51 24.90 -14.02 -9.69
C ARG A 51 25.93 -14.92 -9.01
N LYS A 52 25.57 -15.56 -7.89
CA LYS A 52 26.45 -16.51 -7.18
C LYS A 52 26.74 -17.75 -8.02
N SER A 53 25.73 -18.30 -8.69
CA SER A 53 25.88 -19.45 -9.59
C SER A 53 26.86 -19.13 -10.73
N HIS A 54 26.70 -17.99 -11.41
CA HIS A 54 27.63 -17.60 -12.47
C HIS A 54 29.08 -17.42 -11.98
N ALA A 55 29.28 -16.81 -10.81
CA ALA A 55 30.61 -16.64 -10.23
C ALA A 55 31.28 -17.98 -9.89
N ALA A 56 30.51 -18.98 -9.42
CA ALA A 56 31.04 -20.30 -9.09
C ALA A 56 31.47 -21.12 -10.32
N HIS A 57 30.92 -20.83 -11.50
CA HIS A 57 31.34 -21.44 -12.77
C HIS A 57 32.55 -20.76 -13.42
N GLN A 58 32.97 -19.59 -12.92
CA GLN A 58 34.09 -18.80 -13.43
C GLN A 58 35.33 -18.82 -12.53
N GLY A 59 35.29 -19.58 -11.42
CA GLY A 59 36.41 -19.80 -10.50
C GLY A 59 37.10 -21.13 -10.72
#